data_AF-H5XQX4-F1
#
_entry.id   AF-H5XQX4-F1
#
_cell.length_a   1.000
_cell.length_b   1.000
_cell.length_c   1.000
_cell.angle_alpha   90.00
_cell.angle_beta   90.00
_cell.angle_gamma   90.00
#
_symmetry.space_group_name_H-M   'P 1'
#
loop_
_entity.id
_entity.type
_entity.pdbx_description
1 polymer ?
#
loop_
_entity_poly.entity_id
_entity_poly.type
_entity_poly.pdbx_seq_one_letter_code
_entity_poly.pdbx_strand_id
1 'polypeptide(L)'
;MIHFFVLVPRKRGMAPREFHDHWRHPHATVESRVPTLRHYALSHRLHTDRLGPAQSEFDGITEAVFDTVHDAMHFGEEPYYERHVEPDEPVFVDSSRLVWMATEEEVLVPRASEQDGADHADALWLHLDRPVSVKLVQFVRTGGSPDWAGEPDVDLGRRIGALRHVRNRPSRLVHGDEPPFRGVRQLWWPTLSAFEAGVAGGTDAFDELLDRAGDALTLLVQEERYLR
;
A
#
# COMPACT_ATOMS: atom_id res chain seq x y z
N MET A 1 -2.62 11.27 11.70
CA MET A 1 -3.25 11.13 10.37
C MET A 1 -3.74 9.71 10.24
N ILE A 2 -4.82 9.50 9.49
CA ILE A 2 -5.40 8.18 9.22
C ILE A 2 -5.04 7.77 7.81
N HIS A 3 -4.43 6.58 7.68
CA HIS A 3 -4.10 5.97 6.40
C HIS A 3 -5.20 4.99 6.02
N PHE A 4 -5.78 5.19 4.86
CA PHE A 4 -6.90 4.44 4.34
C PHE A 4 -6.41 3.64 3.13
N PHE A 5 -6.53 2.31 3.24
CA PHE A 5 -6.22 1.39 2.16
C PHE A 5 -7.50 0.89 1.53
N VAL A 6 -7.58 0.86 0.22
CA VAL A 6 -8.66 0.20 -0.53
C VAL A 6 -8.02 -0.81 -1.47
N LEU A 7 -8.26 -2.09 -1.25
CA LEU A 7 -7.82 -3.15 -2.15
C LEU A 7 -8.84 -3.26 -3.29
N VAL A 8 -8.40 -2.95 -4.51
CA VAL A 8 -9.28 -2.72 -5.65
C VAL A 8 -9.31 -3.96 -6.56
N PRO A 9 -10.41 -4.73 -6.56
CA PRO A 9 -10.61 -5.79 -7.54
C PRO A 9 -11.15 -5.19 -8.84
N ARG A 10 -10.52 -5.52 -9.96
CA ARG A 10 -11.03 -5.13 -11.28
C ARG A 10 -12.39 -5.78 -11.55
N LYS A 11 -13.27 -5.03 -12.20
CA LYS A 11 -14.55 -5.51 -12.71
C LYS A 11 -14.39 -6.76 -13.57
N ARG A 12 -15.24 -7.76 -13.32
CA ARG A 12 -15.26 -9.02 -14.07
C ARG A 12 -15.45 -8.75 -15.57
N GLY A 13 -14.60 -9.37 -16.39
CA GLY A 13 -14.64 -9.24 -17.85
C GLY A 13 -13.89 -8.03 -18.44
N MET A 14 -13.45 -7.07 -17.63
CA MET A 14 -12.60 -5.96 -18.11
C MET A 14 -11.19 -6.45 -18.50
N ALA A 15 -10.44 -5.80 -19.39
CA ALA A 15 -9.03 -6.15 -19.54
C ALA A 15 -8.19 -5.49 -18.42
N PRO A 16 -7.08 -6.11 -17.96
CA PRO A 16 -6.20 -5.49 -16.96
C PRO A 16 -5.69 -4.10 -17.36
N ARG A 17 -5.32 -3.93 -18.64
CA ARG A 17 -4.90 -2.64 -19.17
C ARG A 17 -6.01 -1.60 -19.08
N GLU A 18 -7.21 -1.93 -19.56
CA GLU A 18 -8.35 -1.02 -19.53
C GLU A 18 -8.67 -0.55 -18.11
N PHE A 19 -8.57 -1.46 -17.13
CA PHE A 19 -8.74 -1.12 -15.71
C PHE A 19 -7.70 -0.13 -15.22
N HIS A 20 -6.41 -0.40 -15.42
CA HIS A 20 -5.37 0.49 -14.94
C HIS A 20 -5.36 1.84 -15.68
N ASP A 21 -5.74 1.86 -16.96
CA ASP A 21 -5.89 3.09 -17.74
C ASP A 21 -7.07 3.92 -17.17
N HIS A 22 -8.25 3.31 -16.97
CA HIS A 22 -9.43 3.97 -16.38
C HIS A 22 -9.19 4.46 -14.95
N TRP A 23 -8.50 3.64 -14.15
CA TRP A 23 -8.19 3.94 -12.76
C TRP A 23 -7.25 5.15 -12.63
N ARG A 24 -6.27 5.30 -13.54
CA ARG A 24 -5.47 6.55 -13.64
C ARG A 24 -6.30 7.72 -14.15
N HIS A 25 -7.05 7.50 -15.22
CA HIS A 25 -7.90 8.51 -15.84
C HIS A 25 -9.15 7.88 -16.49
N PRO A 26 -10.37 8.28 -16.09
CA PRO A 26 -10.66 9.51 -15.35
C PRO A 26 -10.55 9.39 -13.83
N HIS A 27 -10.58 8.17 -13.26
CA HIS A 27 -10.91 7.99 -11.83
C HIS A 27 -10.01 8.77 -10.88
N ALA A 28 -8.70 8.47 -10.85
CA ALA A 28 -7.76 9.15 -9.97
C ALA A 28 -7.64 10.64 -10.26
N THR A 29 -7.84 11.08 -11.51
CA THR A 29 -7.86 12.51 -11.85
C THR A 29 -8.97 13.26 -11.10
N VAL A 30 -10.11 12.59 -10.89
CA VAL A 30 -11.27 13.12 -10.17
C VAL A 30 -11.10 12.90 -8.67
N GLU A 31 -10.83 11.68 -8.20
CA GLU A 31 -10.72 11.38 -6.77
C GLU A 31 -9.56 12.15 -6.11
N SER A 32 -8.46 12.37 -6.84
CA SER A 32 -7.38 13.26 -6.40
C SER A 32 -7.79 14.73 -6.32
N ARG A 33 -9.07 15.09 -6.37
CA ARG A 33 -9.61 16.43 -6.05
C ARG A 33 -10.53 16.46 -4.83
N VAL A 34 -10.88 15.32 -4.22
CA VAL A 34 -11.69 15.27 -2.99
C VAL A 34 -11.04 16.11 -1.88
N PRO A 35 -11.70 17.16 -1.36
CA PRO A 35 -11.08 18.17 -0.49
C PRO A 35 -10.44 17.64 0.81
N THR A 36 -10.99 16.57 1.39
CA THR A 36 -10.54 16.01 2.67
C THR A 36 -9.26 15.19 2.57
N LEU A 37 -8.82 14.82 1.35
CA LEU A 37 -7.58 14.07 1.14
C LEU A 37 -6.33 14.93 1.36
N ARG A 38 -5.39 14.40 2.14
CA ARG A 38 -4.03 14.93 2.37
C ARG A 38 -2.95 14.24 1.56
N HIS A 39 -3.20 12.99 1.20
CA HIS A 39 -2.37 12.20 0.30
C HIS A 39 -3.28 11.29 -0.49
N TYR A 40 -2.90 11.04 -1.75
CA TYR A 40 -3.59 10.11 -2.62
C TYR A 40 -2.59 9.43 -3.55
N ALA A 41 -2.59 8.11 -3.55
CA ALA A 41 -1.73 7.29 -4.40
C ALA A 41 -2.46 6.05 -4.91
N LEU A 42 -2.11 5.64 -6.13
CA LEU A 42 -2.53 4.37 -6.72
C LEU A 42 -1.36 3.41 -6.77
N SER A 43 -1.48 2.29 -6.08
CA SER A 43 -0.49 1.21 -6.08
C SER A 43 -0.91 0.13 -7.08
N HIS A 44 -0.31 0.19 -8.27
CA HIS A 44 -0.55 -0.75 -9.38
C HIS A 44 0.26 -2.03 -9.17
N ARG A 45 -0.40 -3.19 -9.17
CA ARG A 45 0.29 -4.49 -9.01
C ARG A 45 1.36 -4.71 -10.08
N LEU A 46 2.54 -5.09 -9.63
CA LEU A 46 3.61 -5.68 -10.42
C LEU A 46 3.68 -7.18 -10.14
N HIS A 47 3.96 -7.97 -11.17
CA HIS A 47 4.14 -9.41 -11.00
C HIS A 47 5.59 -9.74 -10.64
N THR A 48 5.78 -10.69 -9.72
CA THR A 48 7.10 -11.25 -9.41
C THR A 48 6.98 -12.74 -9.08
N ASP A 49 7.97 -13.51 -9.50
CA ASP A 49 8.07 -14.94 -9.21
C ASP A 49 8.43 -15.22 -7.74
N ARG A 50 8.79 -14.17 -6.98
CA ARG A 50 9.08 -14.26 -5.54
C ARG A 50 7.83 -14.32 -4.65
N LEU A 51 6.65 -14.09 -5.22
CA LEU A 51 5.38 -14.14 -4.50
C LEU A 51 4.48 -15.25 -5.06
N GLY A 52 3.65 -15.83 -4.20
CA GLY A 52 2.67 -16.84 -4.61
C GLY A 52 1.51 -16.27 -5.45
N PRO A 53 0.57 -17.12 -5.89
CA PRO A 53 -0.56 -16.72 -6.74
C PRO A 53 -1.50 -15.71 -6.05
N ALA A 54 -1.51 -15.65 -4.71
CA ALA A 54 -2.29 -14.70 -3.93
C ALA A 54 -2.02 -13.24 -4.31
N GLN A 55 -0.83 -12.92 -4.84
CA GLN A 55 -0.50 -11.58 -5.33
C GLN A 55 -1.51 -11.07 -6.38
N SER A 56 -2.23 -11.97 -7.06
CA SER A 56 -3.22 -11.64 -8.10
C SER A 56 -4.66 -11.52 -7.59
N GLU A 57 -4.91 -11.64 -6.28
CA GLU A 57 -6.25 -11.58 -5.70
C GLU A 57 -6.94 -10.23 -5.93
N PHE A 58 -6.15 -9.15 -5.89
CA PHE A 58 -6.54 -7.77 -6.18
C PHE A 58 -5.62 -7.17 -7.24
N ASP A 59 -6.13 -6.20 -8.01
CA ASP A 59 -5.38 -5.59 -9.11
C ASP A 59 -4.56 -4.38 -8.67
N GLY A 60 -4.87 -3.78 -7.53
CA GLY A 60 -4.07 -2.74 -6.91
C GLY A 60 -4.62 -2.29 -5.57
N ILE A 61 -4.01 -1.25 -5.02
CA ILE A 61 -4.42 -0.61 -3.76
C ILE A 61 -4.56 0.90 -3.99
N THR A 62 -5.68 1.51 -3.61
CA THR A 62 -5.74 2.96 -3.42
C THR A 62 -5.28 3.28 -2.01
N GLU A 63 -4.42 4.29 -1.87
CA GLU A 63 -3.98 4.82 -0.58
C GLU A 63 -4.40 6.28 -0.45
N ALA A 64 -5.19 6.55 0.57
CA ALA A 64 -5.67 7.88 0.91
C ALA A 64 -5.24 8.22 2.35
N VAL A 65 -4.89 9.48 2.61
CA VAL A 65 -4.59 9.94 3.97
C VAL A 65 -5.51 11.10 4.35
N PHE A 66 -6.01 11.03 5.58
CA PHE A 66 -6.92 12.00 6.17
C PHE A 66 -6.32 12.59 7.45
N ASP A 67 -6.69 13.82 7.79
CA ASP A 67 -6.27 14.43 9.06
C ASP A 67 -6.88 13.70 10.26
N THR A 68 -8.17 13.36 10.16
CA THR A 68 -8.96 12.84 11.28
C THR A 68 -9.64 11.51 10.93
N VAL A 69 -10.02 10.76 11.98
CA VAL A 69 -10.87 9.56 11.86
C VAL A 69 -12.25 9.92 11.32
N HIS A 70 -12.79 11.07 11.71
CA HIS A 70 -14.07 11.55 11.21
C HIS A 70 -14.06 11.68 9.69
N ASP A 71 -13.05 12.34 9.12
CA ASP A 71 -12.95 12.52 7.67
C ASP A 71 -12.80 11.19 6.93
N ALA A 72 -12.05 10.24 7.51
CA ALA A 72 -11.90 8.89 6.93
C ALA A 72 -13.20 8.09 6.96
N MET A 73 -13.98 8.18 8.05
CA MET A 73 -15.25 7.45 8.18
C MET A 73 -16.36 8.01 7.29
N HIS A 74 -16.39 9.32 7.08
CA HIS A 74 -17.40 10.01 6.27
C HIS A 74 -16.88 10.32 4.87
N PHE A 75 -15.81 9.65 4.42
CA PHE A 75 -15.21 9.88 3.11
C PHE A 75 -16.22 9.66 1.98
N GLY A 76 -17.01 8.59 2.07
CA GLY A 76 -18.07 8.29 1.10
C GLY A 76 -19.23 9.29 1.11
N GLU A 77 -19.38 10.09 2.17
CA GLU A 77 -20.43 11.12 2.31
C GLU A 77 -19.91 12.52 1.92
N GLU A 78 -18.65 12.62 1.49
CA GLU A 78 -18.07 13.89 1.08
C GLU A 78 -18.76 14.37 -0.22
N PRO A 79 -19.31 15.60 -0.27
CA PRO A 79 -20.15 16.01 -1.41
C PRO A 79 -19.47 15.98 -2.78
N TYR A 80 -18.15 16.18 -2.85
CA TYR A 80 -17.41 16.03 -4.10
C TYR A 80 -17.25 14.55 -4.47
N TYR A 81 -16.96 13.67 -3.50
CA TYR A 81 -16.89 12.22 -3.70
C TYR A 81 -18.23 11.66 -4.22
N GLU A 82 -19.34 11.88 -3.51
CA GLU A 82 -20.67 11.38 -3.92
C GLU A 82 -21.04 11.83 -5.34
N ARG A 83 -20.71 13.09 -5.67
CA ARG A 83 -21.11 13.69 -6.94
C ARG A 83 -20.23 13.24 -8.12
N HIS A 84 -18.95 12.96 -7.88
CA HIS A 84 -17.97 12.83 -8.96
C HIS A 84 -17.17 11.53 -8.97
N VAL A 85 -16.95 10.91 -7.80
CA VAL A 85 -16.13 9.70 -7.67
C VAL A 85 -17.01 8.45 -7.63
N GLU A 86 -17.98 8.41 -6.71
CA GLU A 86 -18.86 7.26 -6.50
C GLU A 86 -19.52 6.75 -7.81
N PRO A 87 -20.04 7.61 -8.71
CA PRO A 87 -20.68 7.13 -9.94
C PRO A 87 -19.72 6.43 -10.91
N ASP A 88 -18.41 6.65 -10.79
CA ASP A 88 -17.38 6.07 -11.66
C ASP A 88 -16.93 4.68 -11.19
N GLU A 89 -16.99 4.38 -9.88
CA GLU A 89 -16.48 3.12 -9.33
C GLU A 89 -17.09 1.86 -9.99
N PRO A 90 -18.44 1.76 -10.20
CA PRO A 90 -19.03 0.58 -10.83
C PRO A 90 -18.62 0.36 -12.29
N VAL A 91 -17.97 1.35 -12.92
CA VAL A 91 -17.47 1.25 -14.30
C VAL A 91 -16.31 0.25 -14.38
N PHE A 92 -15.41 0.27 -13.40
CA PHE A 92 -14.13 -0.46 -13.46
C PHE A 92 -13.83 -1.34 -12.23
N VAL A 93 -14.54 -1.19 -11.11
CA VAL A 93 -14.35 -1.97 -9.88
C VAL A 93 -15.41 -3.07 -9.73
N ASP A 94 -15.03 -4.21 -9.16
CA ASP A 94 -15.97 -5.21 -8.61
C ASP A 94 -16.26 -4.91 -7.14
N SER A 95 -17.20 -4.01 -6.87
CA SER A 95 -17.51 -3.55 -5.50
C SER A 95 -17.92 -4.68 -4.55
N SER A 96 -18.37 -5.84 -5.06
CA SER A 96 -18.73 -7.00 -4.24
C SER A 96 -17.52 -7.68 -3.56
N ARG A 97 -16.30 -7.38 -4.03
CA ARG A 97 -15.04 -7.94 -3.53
C ARG A 97 -14.11 -6.88 -2.96
N LEU A 98 -14.48 -5.60 -3.03
CA LEU A 98 -13.65 -4.50 -2.56
C LEU A 98 -13.51 -4.59 -1.04
N VAL A 99 -12.29 -4.37 -0.56
CA VAL A 99 -11.98 -4.37 0.88
C VAL A 99 -11.28 -3.07 1.19
N TRP A 100 -11.69 -2.38 2.26
CA TRP A 100 -11.03 -1.16 2.71
C TRP A 100 -10.68 -1.25 4.19
N MET A 101 -9.67 -0.48 4.61
CA MET A 101 -9.28 -0.38 6.01
C MET A 101 -8.64 0.97 6.33
N ALA A 102 -9.21 1.68 7.30
CA ALA A 102 -8.57 2.80 7.98
C ALA A 102 -7.56 2.34 9.05
N THR A 103 -6.41 3.00 9.12
CA THR A 103 -5.28 2.60 9.95
C THR A 103 -4.51 3.79 10.50
N GLU A 104 -3.67 3.51 11.50
CA GLU A 104 -2.66 4.43 12.02
C GLU A 104 -1.26 3.89 11.67
N GLU A 105 -0.39 4.76 11.16
CA GLU A 105 0.97 4.41 10.73
C GLU A 105 1.96 4.45 11.90
N GLU A 106 2.76 3.39 12.01
CA GLU A 106 3.98 3.29 12.81
C GLU A 106 5.18 3.30 11.85
N VAL A 107 5.98 4.37 11.89
CA VAL A 107 7.18 4.49 11.07
C VAL A 107 8.36 3.83 11.76
N LEU A 108 8.92 2.79 11.14
CA LEU A 108 10.10 2.09 11.67
C LEU A 108 11.39 2.68 11.11
N VAL A 109 11.42 2.85 9.78
CA VAL A 109 12.51 3.47 9.04
C VAL A 109 11.90 4.56 8.16
N PRO A 110 12.06 5.86 8.52
CA PRO A 110 11.46 6.95 7.76
C PRO A 110 12.15 7.16 6.40
N ARG A 111 13.46 6.90 6.36
CA ARG A 111 14.34 6.97 5.19
C ARG A 111 15.64 6.21 5.47
N ALA A 112 16.39 5.89 4.42
CA ALA A 112 17.74 5.38 4.53
C ALA A 112 18.70 6.46 5.07
N SER A 113 19.81 6.03 5.68
CA SER A 113 20.78 6.91 6.34
C SER A 113 22.19 6.44 6.10
N GLU A 114 23.10 7.37 5.77
CA GLU A 114 24.54 7.06 5.66
C GLU A 114 25.11 6.57 7.00
N GLN A 115 24.53 6.98 8.13
CA GLN A 115 24.92 6.49 9.45
C GLN A 115 24.62 5.00 9.64
N ASP A 116 23.63 4.49 8.90
CA ASP A 116 23.25 3.08 8.87
C ASP A 116 23.88 2.32 7.67
N GLY A 117 24.82 2.95 6.96
CA GLY A 117 25.56 2.35 5.84
C GLY A 117 24.89 2.46 4.47
N ALA A 118 23.83 3.26 4.32
CA ALA A 118 23.27 3.56 3.00
C ALA A 118 24.24 4.43 2.17
N ASP A 119 24.19 4.31 0.84
CA ASP A 119 24.91 5.25 -0.02
C ASP A 119 24.26 6.65 0.01
N HIS A 120 25.01 7.64 -0.49
CA HIS A 120 24.58 9.04 -0.45
C HIS A 120 23.29 9.29 -1.25
N ALA A 121 23.10 8.61 -2.39
CA ALA A 121 21.92 8.81 -3.22
C ALA A 121 20.67 8.23 -2.55
N ASP A 122 20.79 7.05 -1.94
CA ASP A 122 19.73 6.42 -1.17
C ASP A 122 19.37 7.22 0.08
N ALA A 123 20.35 7.81 0.77
CA ALA A 123 20.11 8.66 1.94
C ALA A 123 19.39 9.99 1.61
N LEU A 124 19.54 10.47 0.36
CA LEU A 124 18.82 11.61 -0.19
C LEU A 124 17.44 11.23 -0.76
N TRP A 125 17.17 9.95 -0.99
CA TRP A 125 15.93 9.52 -1.60
C TRP A 125 14.77 9.56 -0.61
N LEU A 126 13.66 10.16 -1.05
CA LEU A 126 12.38 10.16 -0.34
C LEU A 126 11.27 9.73 -1.29
N HIS A 127 10.44 8.79 -0.85
CA HIS A 127 9.21 8.40 -1.55
C HIS A 127 8.30 9.61 -1.84
N LEU A 128 8.37 10.65 -1.00
CA LEU A 128 7.61 11.89 -1.15
C LEU A 128 8.18 12.90 -2.16
N ASP A 129 9.32 12.62 -2.80
CA ASP A 129 9.88 13.49 -3.84
C ASP A 129 9.68 12.90 -5.24
N ARG A 130 9.16 11.67 -5.33
CA ARG A 130 8.96 10.96 -6.60
C ARG A 130 7.48 10.75 -6.90
N PRO A 131 7.05 10.97 -8.15
CA PRO A 131 5.68 10.64 -8.55
C PRO A 131 5.46 9.13 -8.59
N VAL A 132 6.54 8.35 -8.77
CA VAL A 132 6.50 6.91 -8.87
C VAL A 132 7.53 6.29 -7.93
N SER A 133 7.13 5.25 -7.20
CA SER A 133 8.02 4.43 -6.36
C SER A 133 7.66 2.94 -6.49
N VAL A 134 8.56 2.05 -6.06
CA VAL A 134 8.26 0.62 -5.93
C VAL A 134 8.07 0.28 -4.48
N LYS A 135 7.06 -0.55 -4.20
CA LYS A 135 6.67 -0.86 -2.83
C LYS A 135 6.21 -2.30 -2.70
N LEU A 136 6.57 -2.92 -1.58
CA LEU A 136 6.01 -4.20 -1.15
C LEU A 136 4.98 -3.90 -0.07
N VAL A 137 3.75 -4.34 -0.26
CA VAL A 137 2.65 -4.17 0.70
C VAL A 137 2.14 -5.55 1.12
N GLN A 138 2.17 -5.84 2.42
CA GLN A 138 1.72 -7.10 2.99
C GLN A 138 0.58 -6.84 3.98
N PHE A 139 -0.63 -7.23 3.59
CA PHE A 139 -1.83 -7.21 4.45
C PHE A 139 -1.92 -8.53 5.20
N VAL A 140 -1.69 -8.49 6.52
CA VAL A 140 -1.74 -9.68 7.38
C VAL A 140 -3.20 -9.98 7.70
N ARG A 141 -3.70 -11.15 7.32
CA ARG A 141 -5.09 -11.54 7.58
C ARG A 141 -5.32 -11.72 9.08
N THR A 142 -6.58 -11.66 9.52
CA THR A 142 -6.92 -11.83 10.94
C THR A 142 -6.48 -13.20 11.50
N GLY A 143 -6.50 -14.24 10.67
CA GLY A 143 -5.95 -15.57 10.94
C GLY A 143 -4.42 -15.70 10.78
N GLY A 144 -3.75 -14.65 10.31
CA GLY A 144 -2.29 -14.59 10.24
C GLY A 144 -1.61 -14.49 11.61
N SER A 145 -0.29 -14.56 11.60
CA SER A 145 0.53 -14.61 12.81
C SER A 145 0.31 -13.39 13.71
N PRO A 146 0.13 -13.55 15.03
CA PRO A 146 0.11 -12.42 15.95
C PRO A 146 1.48 -11.71 16.05
N ASP A 147 2.57 -12.45 15.77
CA ASP A 147 3.96 -11.98 15.84
C ASP A 147 4.48 -11.47 14.48
N TRP A 148 3.56 -11.20 13.54
CA TRP A 148 3.87 -10.62 12.24
C TRP A 148 4.68 -9.33 12.36
N ALA A 149 4.48 -8.55 13.42
CA ALA A 149 5.21 -7.32 13.70
C ALA A 149 6.07 -7.51 14.96
N GLY A 150 7.39 -7.35 14.84
CA GLY A 150 8.31 -7.45 15.97
C GLY A 150 9.67 -6.78 15.77
N GLU A 151 10.59 -7.01 16.70
CA GLU A 151 11.95 -6.45 16.67
C GLU A 151 12.72 -6.66 15.34
N PRO A 152 12.64 -7.81 14.64
CA PRO A 152 13.47 -8.06 13.46
C PRO A 152 13.13 -7.22 12.21
N ASP A 153 11.96 -6.59 12.13
CA ASP A 153 11.48 -5.97 10.90
C ASP A 153 12.41 -4.90 10.31
N VAL A 154 13.06 -4.10 11.17
CA VAL A 154 14.02 -3.08 10.71
C VAL A 154 15.21 -3.74 10.02
N ASP A 155 15.76 -4.80 10.64
CA ASP A 155 16.88 -5.56 10.08
C ASP A 155 16.49 -6.27 8.77
N LEU A 156 15.36 -6.98 8.78
CA LEU A 156 14.84 -7.67 7.59
C LEU A 156 14.66 -6.71 6.42
N GLY A 157 14.03 -5.54 6.66
CA GLY A 157 13.85 -4.50 5.64
C GLY A 157 15.17 -3.96 5.09
N ARG A 158 16.16 -3.69 5.96
CA ARG A 158 17.49 -3.22 5.54
C ARG A 158 18.22 -4.26 4.69
N ARG A 159 18.18 -5.53 5.08
CA ARG A 159 18.85 -6.64 4.38
C ARG A 159 18.30 -6.89 2.98
N ILE A 160 17.05 -6.52 2.72
CA ILE A 160 16.45 -6.55 1.38
C ILE A 160 16.49 -5.19 0.66
N GLY A 161 17.26 -4.23 1.17
CA GLY A 161 17.51 -2.93 0.55
C GLY A 161 16.34 -1.95 0.57
N ALA A 162 15.35 -2.14 1.47
CA ALA A 162 14.24 -1.19 1.58
C ALA A 162 14.71 0.13 2.20
N LEU A 163 14.38 1.26 1.54
CA LEU A 163 14.79 2.60 2.00
C LEU A 163 13.79 3.21 2.99
N ARG A 164 12.57 2.71 3.03
CA ARG A 164 11.53 3.05 4.02
C ARG A 164 10.84 1.78 4.46
N HIS A 165 10.47 1.71 5.74
CA HIS A 165 9.70 0.61 6.31
C HIS A 165 8.71 1.14 7.35
N VAL A 166 7.44 0.82 7.15
CA VAL A 166 6.38 1.14 8.13
C VAL A 166 5.45 -0.02 8.35
N ARG A 167 4.67 0.09 9.42
CA ARG A 167 3.52 -0.75 9.71
C ARG A 167 2.30 0.12 9.88
N ASN A 168 1.14 -0.44 9.58
CA ASN A 168 -0.13 0.19 9.83
C ASN A 168 -0.97 -0.74 10.71
N ARG A 169 -1.47 -0.20 11.82
CA ARG A 169 -2.41 -0.90 12.70
C ARG A 169 -3.84 -0.42 12.40
N PRO A 170 -4.84 -1.31 12.35
CA PRO A 170 -6.22 -0.90 12.13
C PRO A 170 -6.65 0.12 13.18
N SER A 171 -7.33 1.19 12.75
CA SER A 171 -7.86 2.16 13.71
C SER A 171 -9.02 1.53 14.46
N ARG A 172 -8.87 1.35 15.78
CA ARG A 172 -9.91 0.77 16.64
C ARG A 172 -11.19 1.61 16.65
N LEU A 173 -11.07 2.92 16.44
CA LEU A 173 -12.21 3.82 16.35
C LEU A 173 -13.08 3.57 15.12
N VAL A 174 -12.50 3.01 14.04
CA VAL A 174 -13.23 2.71 12.80
C VAL A 174 -13.72 1.27 12.77
N HIS A 175 -12.86 0.33 13.15
CA HIS A 175 -13.12 -1.12 12.96
C HIS A 175 -13.55 -1.86 14.22
N GLY A 176 -13.49 -1.21 15.40
CA GLY A 176 -13.71 -1.89 16.67
C GLY A 176 -12.71 -3.06 16.85
N ASP A 177 -13.25 -4.24 17.18
CA ASP A 177 -12.46 -5.45 17.46
C ASP A 177 -12.40 -6.41 16.25
N GLU A 178 -13.05 -6.09 15.13
CA GLU A 178 -13.14 -6.95 13.94
C GLU A 178 -12.59 -6.26 12.68
N PRO A 179 -11.29 -5.90 12.64
CA PRO A 179 -10.72 -5.27 11.47
C PRO A 179 -10.60 -6.26 10.29
N PRO A 180 -10.70 -5.79 9.04
CA PRO A 180 -10.56 -6.66 7.85
C PRO A 180 -9.19 -7.36 7.77
N PHE A 181 -8.16 -6.71 8.28
CA PHE A 181 -6.80 -7.25 8.40
C PHE A 181 -6.26 -6.96 9.80
N ARG A 182 -5.33 -7.80 10.27
CA ARG A 182 -4.61 -7.60 11.53
C ARG A 182 -3.69 -6.36 11.46
N GLY A 183 -3.16 -6.07 10.28
CA GLY A 183 -2.30 -4.92 10.02
C GLY A 183 -1.72 -4.97 8.62
N VAL A 184 -0.97 -3.93 8.26
CA VAL A 184 -0.27 -3.82 6.97
C VAL A 184 1.20 -3.55 7.23
N ARG A 185 2.08 -4.22 6.49
CA ARG A 185 3.50 -3.89 6.40
C ARG A 185 3.77 -3.27 5.03
N GLN A 186 4.59 -2.22 5.01
CA GLN A 186 4.94 -1.55 3.76
C GLN A 186 6.43 -1.25 3.72
N LEU A 187 7.08 -1.55 2.59
CA LEU A 187 8.49 -1.28 2.33
C LEU A 187 8.68 -0.64 0.96
N TRP A 188 9.63 0.29 0.81
CA TRP A 188 9.82 1.05 -0.43
C TRP A 188 11.24 0.93 -1.01
N TRP A 189 11.30 1.00 -2.33
CA TRP A 189 12.50 1.08 -3.16
C TRP A 189 12.34 2.18 -4.21
N PRO A 190 13.45 2.77 -4.68
CA PRO A 190 13.42 3.80 -5.70
C PRO A 190 13.04 3.24 -7.08
N THR A 191 13.33 1.96 -7.34
CA THR A 191 13.08 1.30 -8.63
C THR A 191 12.81 -0.19 -8.45
N LEU A 192 12.25 -0.84 -9.48
CA LEU A 192 12.03 -2.28 -9.48
C LEU A 192 13.35 -3.05 -9.42
N SER A 193 14.36 -2.62 -10.17
CA SER A 193 15.69 -3.26 -10.15
C SER A 193 16.36 -3.16 -8.77
N ALA A 194 16.13 -2.07 -8.02
CA ALA A 194 16.63 -1.95 -6.65
C ALA A 194 15.94 -2.96 -5.72
N PHE A 195 14.62 -3.15 -5.85
CA PHE A 195 13.89 -4.21 -5.14
C PHE A 195 14.44 -5.59 -5.51
N GLU A 196 14.58 -5.90 -6.80
CA GLU A 196 15.05 -7.21 -7.27
C GLU A 196 16.47 -7.52 -6.79
N ALA A 197 17.38 -6.54 -6.86
CA ALA A 197 18.75 -6.69 -6.37
C ALA A 197 18.80 -6.87 -4.85
N GLY A 198 18.01 -6.09 -4.11
CA GLY A 198 17.91 -6.20 -2.65
C GLY A 198 17.38 -7.56 -2.20
N VAL A 199 16.28 -8.04 -2.80
CA VAL A 199 15.71 -9.36 -2.49
C VAL A 199 16.64 -10.50 -2.94
N ALA A 200 17.36 -10.35 -4.05
CA ALA A 200 18.36 -11.33 -4.47
C ALA A 200 19.54 -11.40 -3.48
N GLY A 201 19.98 -10.26 -2.93
CA GLY A 201 21.05 -10.18 -1.93
C GLY A 201 20.64 -10.63 -0.53
N GLY A 202 19.37 -10.50 -0.17
CA GLY A 202 18.81 -10.84 1.14
C GLY A 202 17.65 -11.83 1.08
N THR A 203 17.77 -12.89 0.27
CA THR A 203 16.65 -13.84 0.04
C THR A 203 16.15 -14.46 1.35
N ASP A 204 17.03 -14.82 2.27
CA ASP A 204 16.64 -15.38 3.57
C ASP A 204 15.86 -14.37 4.43
N ALA A 205 16.24 -13.09 4.39
CA ALA A 205 15.49 -12.02 5.06
C ALA A 205 14.12 -11.77 4.42
N PHE A 206 14.03 -11.89 3.09
CA PHE A 206 12.76 -11.77 2.37
C PHE A 206 11.82 -12.91 2.72
N ASP A 207 12.32 -14.16 2.69
CA ASP A 207 11.55 -15.35 3.03
C ASP A 207 11.08 -15.29 4.50
N GLU A 208 11.96 -14.92 5.43
CA GLU A 208 11.58 -14.72 6.84
C GLU A 208 10.49 -13.64 6.98
N LEU A 209 10.61 -12.51 6.27
CA LEU A 209 9.62 -11.44 6.31
C LEU A 209 8.24 -11.91 5.84
N LEU A 210 8.18 -12.78 4.83
CA LEU A 210 6.93 -13.38 4.36
C LEU A 210 6.38 -14.41 5.36
N ASP A 211 7.21 -15.34 5.79
CA ASP A 211 6.82 -16.44 6.69
C ASP A 211 6.32 -15.95 8.04
N ARG A 212 6.92 -14.89 8.57
CA ARG A 212 6.50 -14.28 9.86
C ARG A 212 5.07 -13.76 9.86
N ALA A 213 4.54 -13.35 8.70
CA ALA A 213 3.15 -12.92 8.60
C ALA A 213 2.18 -14.10 8.67
N GLY A 214 2.63 -15.31 8.33
CA GLY A 214 1.79 -16.49 8.19
C GLY A 214 0.80 -16.31 7.03
N ASP A 215 -0.48 -16.12 7.35
CA ASP A 215 -1.52 -15.86 6.36
C ASP A 215 -1.59 -14.35 6.03
N ALA A 216 -1.13 -13.99 4.83
CA ALA A 216 -1.12 -12.62 4.36
C ALA A 216 -1.33 -12.52 2.84
N LEU A 217 -1.89 -11.40 2.42
CA LEU A 217 -1.90 -10.95 1.04
C LEU A 217 -0.72 -10.01 0.82
N THR A 218 0.26 -10.44 0.03
CA THR A 218 1.42 -9.62 -0.33
C THR A 218 1.37 -9.22 -1.79
N LEU A 219 1.57 -7.93 -2.06
CA LEU A 219 1.69 -7.37 -3.40
C LEU A 219 3.02 -6.62 -3.54
N LEU A 220 3.71 -6.84 -4.65
CA LEU A 220 4.66 -5.86 -5.17
C LEU A 220 3.89 -4.89 -6.05
N VAL A 221 4.11 -3.59 -5.87
CA VAL A 221 3.37 -2.55 -6.58
C VAL A 221 4.29 -1.45 -7.08
N GLN A 222 3.89 -0.81 -8.18
CA GLN A 222 4.34 0.52 -8.54
C GLN A 222 3.32 1.51 -7.97
N GLU A 223 3.75 2.29 -6.99
CA GLU A 223 2.94 3.35 -6.39
C GLU A 223 3.07 4.61 -7.26
N GLU A 224 1.93 5.16 -7.66
CA GLU A 224 1.80 6.41 -8.40
C GLU A 224 1.09 7.44 -7.54
N ARG A 225 1.83 8.48 -7.15
CA ARG A 225 1.36 9.50 -6.23
C ARG A 225 0.85 10.72 -6.98
N TYR A 226 -0.35 11.16 -6.61
CA TYR A 226 -0.99 12.32 -7.19
C TYR A 226 -0.64 13.55 -6.35
N LEU A 227 0.24 14.37 -6.89
CA LEU A 227 0.70 15.60 -6.24
C LEU A 227 -0.38 16.67 -6.38
N ARG A 228 -0.80 17.23 -5.25
CA ARG A 228 -1.65 18.43 -5.19
C ARG A 228 -0.80 19.64 -4.80
#